data_AF-A0A8S1T782-F1
#
_entry.id   AF-A0A8S1T782-F1
#
_cell.length_a   1.000
_cell.length_b   1.000
_cell.length_c   1.000
_cell.angle_alpha   90.00
_cell.angle_beta   90.00
_cell.angle_gamma   90.00
#
_symmetry.space_group_name_H-M   'P 1'
#
loop_
_entity.id
_entity.type
_entity.pdbx_description
1 polymer ?
#
loop_
_entity_poly.entity_id
_entity_poly.type
_entity_poly.pdbx_seq_one_letter_code
_entity_poly.pdbx_strand_id
1 'polypeptide(L)'
;MNQIILFLFTVCFAASDIWNIRLPSQTKLLQKLRENRNDRKLEDVNNSWETIRIHFEFLEPPPSDILQQTNTVLDIVKTFFGRHLLVKRQTGNLLWKSSYETDWGLLTIPVSLQKSYDADLVFFVTQENNEQVEYIARAAPVIFDETTGRPIFGIMQMNNYYMKEFQGTDAKFEAAVLIVLHESIHGLGFTDNLYSNYYNSTTNEKYNFTVYQRVNQQIDLPTPRLTQLAENHFGCSKLLGGTMEDQKGGGTAGSHLERSIFYNELMTGAMMTGNSLFTEFTFALLEDSGFYRVTKHVADVQLWGKDKGCDFYKNQCYSNLQYKEFCTDPYNENDESDDPLKHLSCSYTHTGIGVCLNDGLVECPYYYVIPDLDCRDADNYDETLFSGTNFHFGYDSMCLQGGFVSKTRAVYDIGYSCYKYSCDENYRLTIIVDGVEYDCSVGGSSPSYDTNKYKSGIICPDNPKDLCQSVSECPNQCNKKGYCLGGLCTCIAGYAGRACEKTCNTYRNGIECVETCPTNTFADDFTKYCIGCPANCDTCSAKDVCTLCEDSYQLVGGFCQPLPTYSLILVTSIIALFLAI
;
A
#
# COMPACT_ATOMS: atom_id res chain seq x y z
N MET A 1 -0.84 4.61 -28.26
CA MET A 1 -1.20 3.26 -27.74
C MET A 1 -0.05 2.27 -27.78
N ASN A 2 0.56 1.89 -28.92
CA ASN A 2 1.64 0.88 -28.91
C ASN A 2 2.91 1.27 -28.10
N GLN A 3 3.26 2.56 -27.99
CA GLN A 3 4.34 3.01 -27.08
C GLN A 3 3.89 3.16 -25.61
N ILE A 4 2.58 3.22 -25.35
CA ILE A 4 1.98 3.37 -24.01
C ILE A 4 1.81 1.98 -23.37
N ILE A 5 1.50 0.96 -24.17
CA ILE A 5 1.44 -0.44 -23.76
C ILE A 5 2.85 -0.95 -23.41
N LEU A 6 3.88 -0.59 -24.17
CA LEU A 6 5.27 -0.92 -23.84
C LEU A 6 5.73 -0.33 -22.49
N PHE A 7 5.16 0.80 -22.09
CA PHE A 7 5.40 1.47 -20.81
C PHE A 7 4.68 0.76 -19.64
N LEU A 8 3.49 0.20 -19.89
CA LEU A 8 2.74 -0.62 -18.94
C LEU A 8 3.45 -1.95 -18.60
N PHE A 9 4.26 -2.49 -19.53
CA PHE A 9 4.98 -3.75 -19.35
C PHE A 9 6.30 -3.64 -18.57
N THR A 10 6.88 -2.44 -18.44
CA THR A 10 8.27 -2.27 -17.98
C THR A 10 8.45 -1.75 -16.57
N VAL A 11 7.38 -1.38 -15.86
CA VAL A 11 7.50 -0.91 -14.46
C VAL A 11 7.25 -2.06 -13.49
N CYS A 12 8.13 -3.06 -13.52
CA CYS A 12 8.29 -3.96 -12.39
C CYS A 12 9.19 -3.26 -11.37
N PHE A 13 8.88 -3.38 -10.07
CA PHE A 13 9.89 -3.13 -9.04
C PHE A 13 10.97 -4.23 -9.21
N ALA A 14 11.95 -3.93 -10.07
CA ALA A 14 13.07 -4.76 -10.47
C ALA A 14 12.83 -6.28 -10.52
N ALA A 15 12.47 -6.80 -11.70
CA ALA A 15 12.69 -8.20 -12.09
C ALA A 15 14.19 -8.51 -12.31
N SER A 16 15.08 -7.97 -11.47
CA SER A 16 16.51 -8.25 -11.61
C SER A 16 16.87 -9.49 -10.80
N ASP A 17 17.22 -10.56 -11.50
CA ASP A 17 17.88 -11.80 -11.05
C ASP A 17 19.16 -11.61 -10.19
N ILE A 18 19.46 -10.37 -9.77
CA ILE A 18 20.72 -9.95 -9.16
C ILE A 18 20.59 -9.83 -7.62
N TRP A 19 19.38 -9.84 -7.04
CA TRP A 19 19.18 -9.57 -5.62
C TRP A 19 19.06 -10.80 -4.73
N ASN A 20 19.86 -11.84 -5.00
CA ASN A 20 20.45 -12.56 -3.88
C ASN A 20 21.50 -11.64 -3.25
N ILE A 21 21.08 -10.64 -2.47
CA ILE A 21 21.93 -10.07 -1.44
C ILE A 21 22.12 -11.16 -0.36
N ARG A 22 22.86 -12.19 -0.72
CA ARG A 22 23.61 -13.05 0.20
C ARG A 22 24.98 -12.42 0.35
N LEU A 23 25.01 -11.20 0.87
CA LEU A 23 26.27 -10.55 1.19
C LEU A 23 26.98 -11.45 2.23
N PRO A 24 28.23 -11.88 2.00
CA PRO A 24 28.94 -12.76 2.91
C PRO A 24 29.08 -12.15 4.33
N SER A 25 29.12 -10.82 4.43
CA SER A 25 29.14 -10.05 5.68
C SER A 25 27.79 -10.09 6.41
N GLN A 26 26.67 -9.90 5.69
CA GLN A 26 25.32 -10.07 6.21
C GLN A 26 25.05 -11.52 6.58
N THR A 27 25.48 -12.48 5.77
CA THR A 27 25.28 -13.91 6.06
C THR A 27 26.03 -14.30 7.32
N LYS A 28 27.27 -13.81 7.53
CA LYS A 28 28.03 -14.03 8.77
C LYS A 28 27.44 -13.30 9.97
N LEU A 29 26.96 -12.06 9.82
CA LEU A 29 26.29 -11.32 10.90
C LEU A 29 24.95 -11.99 11.23
N LEU A 30 24.08 -12.24 10.25
CA LEU A 30 22.82 -12.97 10.40
C LEU A 30 23.05 -14.37 10.96
N GLN A 31 24.10 -15.10 10.56
CA GLN A 31 24.46 -16.40 11.11
C GLN A 31 24.97 -16.30 12.56
N LYS A 32 25.84 -15.34 12.87
CA LYS A 32 26.30 -15.06 14.24
C LYS A 32 25.15 -14.58 15.14
N LEU A 33 24.21 -13.83 14.57
CA LEU A 33 22.97 -13.42 15.20
C LEU A 33 22.06 -14.63 15.42
N ARG A 34 21.98 -15.56 14.46
CA ARG A 34 21.24 -16.83 14.57
C ARG A 34 21.81 -17.72 15.68
N GLU A 35 23.14 -17.80 15.81
CA GLU A 35 23.83 -18.70 16.75
C GLU A 35 23.83 -18.19 18.21
N ASN A 36 23.87 -16.86 18.45
CA ASN A 36 24.05 -16.29 19.79
C ASN A 36 22.79 -15.62 20.39
N ARG A 37 21.56 -15.86 19.89
CA ARG A 37 20.36 -15.14 20.39
C ARG A 37 19.80 -15.66 21.72
N ASN A 38 19.99 -16.93 22.05
CA ASN A 38 19.55 -17.48 23.34
C ASN A 38 20.28 -16.86 24.54
N ASP A 39 21.44 -16.23 24.31
CA ASP A 39 22.24 -15.53 25.32
C ASP A 39 21.97 -14.01 25.36
N ARG A 40 21.07 -13.48 24.52
CA ARG A 40 20.77 -12.05 24.48
C ARG A 40 19.79 -11.66 25.57
N LYS A 41 20.33 -11.15 26.66
CA LYS A 41 19.58 -10.36 27.63
C LYS A 41 19.10 -9.07 26.95
N LEU A 42 17.78 -8.89 26.82
CA LEU A 42 17.13 -7.66 26.30
C LEU A 42 17.27 -6.45 27.26
N GLU A 43 18.28 -6.46 28.14
CA GLU A 43 18.47 -5.48 29.22
C GLU A 43 18.93 -4.09 28.69
N ASP A 44 19.39 -3.99 27.43
CA ASP A 44 19.95 -2.76 26.83
C ASP A 44 19.02 -2.02 25.82
N VAL A 45 17.76 -2.44 25.69
CA VAL A 45 16.77 -1.79 24.79
C VAL A 45 15.85 -0.91 25.63
N ASN A 46 15.54 0.32 25.18
CA ASN A 46 14.52 1.13 25.85
C ASN A 46 13.20 0.34 25.93
N ASN A 47 12.61 0.25 27.12
CA ASN A 47 11.42 -0.58 27.33
C ASN A 47 10.15 0.03 26.71
N SER A 48 10.14 1.35 26.43
CA SER A 48 9.01 2.04 25.81
C SER A 48 9.04 1.96 24.28
N TRP A 49 7.86 1.91 23.66
CA TRP A 49 7.74 2.04 22.21
C TRP A 49 7.61 3.52 21.85
N GLU A 50 8.38 3.95 20.85
CA GLU A 50 8.42 5.34 20.43
C GLU A 50 8.20 5.46 18.94
N THR A 51 7.68 6.60 18.50
CA THR A 51 7.54 6.92 17.08
C THR A 51 8.86 6.73 16.34
N ILE A 52 8.83 5.97 15.25
CA ILE A 52 10.02 5.73 14.43
C ILE A 52 10.48 7.02 13.75
N ARG A 53 11.79 7.25 13.77
CA ARG A 53 12.44 8.36 13.06
C ARG A 53 13.23 7.81 11.90
N ILE A 54 12.85 8.18 10.68
CA ILE A 54 13.55 7.77 9.47
C ILE A 54 14.33 8.97 8.92
N HIS A 55 15.60 8.74 8.61
CA HIS A 55 16.47 9.72 7.98
C HIS A 55 16.90 9.24 6.60
N PHE A 56 16.78 10.11 5.59
CA PHE A 56 17.25 9.85 4.24
C PHE A 56 18.50 10.72 4.01
N GLU A 57 19.66 10.10 3.94
CA GLU A 57 20.95 10.76 3.70
C GLU A 57 21.32 10.62 2.23
N PHE A 58 21.27 11.72 1.48
CA PHE A 58 21.73 11.74 0.10
C PHE A 58 23.25 11.58 0.04
N LEU A 59 23.72 10.67 -0.82
CA LEU A 59 25.14 10.60 -1.18
C LEU A 59 25.53 11.79 -2.06
N GLU A 60 24.65 12.12 -3.00
CA GLU A 60 24.68 13.34 -3.80
C GLU A 60 23.26 13.93 -3.90
N PRO A 61 23.12 15.27 -3.93
CA PRO A 61 21.81 15.90 -4.04
C PRO A 61 21.15 15.53 -5.38
N PRO A 62 19.82 15.31 -5.39
CA PRO A 62 19.08 15.12 -6.63
C PRO A 62 19.27 16.29 -7.62
N PRO A 63 19.12 16.04 -8.93
CA PRO A 63 19.08 17.09 -9.95
C PRO A 63 18.05 18.19 -9.62
N SER A 64 18.37 19.45 -9.96
CA SER A 64 17.54 20.61 -9.55
C SER A 64 16.10 20.58 -10.05
N ASP A 65 15.86 19.94 -11.20
CA ASP A 65 14.55 19.77 -11.82
C ASP A 65 13.65 18.78 -11.07
N ILE A 66 14.22 17.89 -10.24
CA ILE A 66 13.46 16.90 -9.45
C ILE A 66 13.61 17.07 -7.93
N LEU A 67 14.60 17.84 -7.48
CA LEU A 67 14.96 18.03 -6.07
C LEU A 67 13.76 18.34 -5.16
N GLN A 68 12.87 19.25 -5.58
CA GLN A 68 11.71 19.61 -4.77
C GLN A 68 10.73 18.45 -4.61
N GLN A 69 10.44 17.72 -5.70
CA GLN A 69 9.57 16.56 -5.68
C GLN A 69 10.18 15.48 -4.79
N THR A 70 11.46 15.13 -4.99
CA THR A 70 12.13 14.10 -4.19
C THR A 70 12.12 14.42 -2.70
N ASN A 71 12.45 15.66 -2.31
CA ASN A 71 12.42 16.06 -0.90
C ASN A 71 11.01 15.96 -0.32
N THR A 72 10.00 16.41 -1.06
CA THR A 72 8.60 16.36 -0.61
C THR A 72 8.12 14.92 -0.44
N VAL A 73 8.41 14.04 -1.41
CA VAL A 73 8.10 12.61 -1.34
C VAL A 73 8.75 11.97 -0.10
N LEU A 74 10.05 12.21 0.12
CA LEU A 74 10.75 11.65 1.27
C LEU A 74 10.20 12.17 2.60
N ASP A 75 9.81 13.43 2.70
CA ASP A 75 9.20 14.00 3.91
C ASP A 75 7.79 13.44 4.17
N ILE A 76 7.02 13.15 3.12
CA ILE A 76 5.75 12.43 3.21
C ILE A 76 5.98 11.02 3.75
N VAL A 77 6.94 10.28 3.21
CA VAL A 77 7.27 8.91 3.64
C VAL A 77 7.77 8.88 5.10
N LYS A 78 8.62 9.85 5.51
CA LYS A 78 9.00 10.00 6.93
C LYS A 78 7.79 10.23 7.82
N THR A 79 6.87 11.10 7.38
CA THR A 79 5.64 11.41 8.12
C THR A 79 4.75 10.18 8.22
N PHE A 80 4.60 9.40 7.14
CA PHE A 80 3.84 8.14 7.11
C PHE A 80 4.32 7.18 8.18
N PHE A 81 5.60 6.80 8.15
CA PHE A 81 6.11 5.83 9.12
C PHE A 81 6.11 6.38 10.53
N GLY A 82 6.47 7.65 10.74
CA GLY A 82 6.40 8.27 12.07
C GLY A 82 4.97 8.33 12.63
N ARG A 83 3.96 8.42 11.76
CA ARG A 83 2.55 8.42 12.16
C ARG A 83 2.03 7.05 12.52
N HIS A 84 2.54 6.01 11.87
CA HIS A 84 1.94 4.68 11.90
C HIS A 84 2.76 3.62 12.64
N LEU A 85 4.08 3.80 12.75
CA LEU A 85 4.97 2.81 13.35
C LEU A 85 5.65 3.34 14.62
N LEU A 86 5.65 2.48 15.63
CA LEU A 86 6.44 2.61 16.83
C LEU A 86 7.58 1.58 16.81
N VAL A 87 8.70 1.93 17.43
CA VAL A 87 9.90 1.12 17.54
C VAL A 87 10.45 1.17 18.96
N LYS A 88 11.07 0.07 19.40
CA LYS A 88 11.93 0.10 20.58
C LYS A 88 13.30 0.64 20.19
N ARG A 89 13.60 1.86 20.62
CA ARG A 89 14.81 2.59 20.23
C ARG A 89 16.06 2.07 20.95
N GLN A 90 17.19 2.05 20.23
CA GLN A 90 18.51 1.86 20.84
C GLN A 90 18.93 3.13 21.59
N THR A 91 19.57 2.99 22.75
CA THR A 91 20.03 4.17 23.50
C THR A 91 21.03 5.01 22.69
N GLY A 92 20.69 6.28 22.45
CA GLY A 92 21.53 7.24 21.73
C GLY A 92 21.28 7.29 20.22
N ASN A 93 22.23 7.90 19.50
CA ASN A 93 22.16 8.09 18.05
C ASN A 93 22.72 6.87 17.31
N LEU A 94 22.20 6.57 16.12
CA LEU A 94 22.76 5.54 15.26
C LEU A 94 24.12 5.97 14.73
N LEU A 95 25.16 5.17 15.00
CA LEU A 95 26.51 5.42 14.52
C LEU A 95 26.81 4.58 13.28
N TRP A 96 27.14 5.23 12.16
CA TRP A 96 27.72 4.53 11.01
C TRP A 96 29.19 4.20 11.32
N LYS A 97 29.46 2.95 11.76
CA LYS A 97 30.77 2.51 12.22
C LYS A 97 31.74 2.35 11.04
N SER A 98 33.01 2.70 11.24
CA SER A 98 34.07 2.51 10.24
C SER A 98 34.32 1.05 9.87
N SER A 99 33.81 0.10 10.65
CA SER A 99 33.87 -1.34 10.39
C SER A 99 32.78 -1.84 9.44
N TYR A 100 31.78 -1.02 9.12
CA TYR A 100 30.71 -1.42 8.21
C TYR A 100 31.19 -1.43 6.76
N GLU A 101 30.64 -2.36 5.99
CA GLU A 101 30.85 -2.44 4.56
C GLU A 101 30.25 -1.18 3.91
N THR A 102 31.06 -0.55 3.07
CA THR A 102 30.73 0.75 2.46
C THR A 102 30.48 0.62 0.97
N ASP A 103 30.98 -0.43 0.33
CA ASP A 103 30.81 -0.68 -1.10
C ASP A 103 29.87 -1.87 -1.29
N TRP A 104 28.70 -1.58 -1.87
CA TRP A 104 27.68 -2.58 -2.17
C TRP A 104 27.56 -2.84 -3.68
N GLY A 105 28.54 -2.40 -4.47
CA GLY A 105 28.55 -2.48 -5.94
C GLY A 105 27.58 -1.51 -6.64
N LEU A 106 26.50 -1.12 -5.97
CA LEU A 106 25.48 -0.17 -6.45
C LEU A 106 25.77 1.26 -6.03
N LEU A 107 26.27 1.40 -4.80
CA LEU A 107 26.72 2.65 -4.23
C LEU A 107 27.90 2.39 -3.30
N THR A 108 28.72 3.42 -3.14
CA THR A 108 29.78 3.45 -2.15
C THR A 108 29.50 4.57 -1.16
N ILE A 109 29.37 4.25 0.12
CA ILE A 109 29.13 5.22 1.19
C ILE A 109 30.46 5.92 1.52
N PRO A 110 30.61 7.23 1.27
CA PRO A 110 31.85 7.94 1.50
C PRO A 110 32.18 8.05 2.98
N VAL A 111 33.47 8.10 3.31
CA VAL A 111 33.97 8.22 4.69
C VAL A 111 33.45 9.47 5.39
N SER A 112 33.15 10.54 4.66
CA SER A 112 32.53 11.76 5.18
C SER A 112 31.17 11.53 5.85
N LEU A 113 30.48 10.43 5.54
CA LEU A 113 29.19 10.05 6.12
C LEU A 113 29.32 9.07 7.30
N GLN A 114 30.54 8.77 7.76
CA GLN A 114 30.82 8.09 9.04
C GLN A 114 30.58 9.03 10.23
N LYS A 115 29.30 9.30 10.50
CA LYS A 115 28.82 10.18 11.57
C LYS A 115 27.69 9.53 12.36
N SER A 116 27.24 10.22 13.40
CA SER A 116 26.05 9.86 14.16
C SER A 116 24.79 10.47 13.53
N TYR A 117 23.71 9.71 13.52
CA TYR A 117 22.40 10.10 13.00
C TYR A 117 21.36 10.03 14.12
N ASP A 118 20.62 11.11 14.30
CA ASP A 118 19.48 11.13 15.23
C ASP A 118 18.25 10.51 14.56
N ALA A 119 18.30 9.19 14.40
CA ALA A 119 17.30 8.41 13.67
C ALA A 119 17.19 7.00 14.27
N ASP A 120 16.16 6.27 13.87
CA ASP A 120 15.94 4.86 14.21
C ASP A 120 16.15 3.93 13.01
N LEU A 121 16.12 4.49 11.79
CA LEU A 121 16.54 3.89 10.53
C LEU A 121 17.11 4.98 9.62
N VAL A 122 18.25 4.72 9.00
CA VAL A 122 18.88 5.62 8.02
C VAL A 122 18.92 4.95 6.66
N PHE A 123 18.41 5.61 5.63
CA PHE A 123 18.60 5.23 4.23
C PHE A 123 19.72 6.08 3.62
N PHE A 124 20.73 5.44 3.04
CA PHE A 124 21.64 6.11 2.13
C PHE A 124 21.03 6.14 0.74
N VAL A 125 20.73 7.34 0.25
CA VAL A 125 20.01 7.56 -1.01
C VAL A 125 20.99 7.93 -2.10
N THR A 126 21.03 7.13 -3.16
CA THR A 126 21.72 7.43 -4.41
C THR A 126 20.73 7.66 -5.54
N GLN A 127 21.22 8.28 -6.60
CA GLN A 127 20.44 8.74 -7.73
C GLN A 127 21.12 8.25 -9.01
N GLU A 128 20.32 7.85 -10.01
CA GLU A 128 20.82 7.59 -11.36
C GLU A 128 19.86 8.15 -12.41
N ASN A 129 20.23 8.02 -13.68
CA ASN A 129 19.39 8.41 -14.81
C ASN A 129 19.63 7.42 -15.95
N ASN A 130 18.93 6.29 -15.93
CA ASN A 130 19.17 5.18 -16.84
C ASN A 130 17.84 4.64 -17.39
N GLU A 131 17.59 4.85 -18.68
CA GLU A 131 16.39 4.38 -19.39
C GLU A 131 16.45 2.88 -19.77
N GLN A 132 17.60 2.23 -19.56
CA GLN A 132 17.83 0.82 -19.94
C GLN A 132 17.51 -0.17 -18.82
N VAL A 133 17.10 0.30 -17.65
CA VAL A 133 16.72 -0.52 -16.49
C VAL A 133 15.26 -0.31 -16.17
N GLU A 134 14.58 -1.32 -15.65
CA GLU A 134 13.11 -1.30 -15.51
C GLU A 134 12.61 -0.77 -14.16
N TYR A 135 13.50 -0.50 -13.19
CA TYR A 135 13.08 0.00 -11.88
C TYR A 135 13.01 1.53 -11.83
N ILE A 136 11.98 2.01 -11.12
CA ILE A 136 11.84 3.42 -10.75
C ILE A 136 12.66 3.73 -9.50
N ALA A 137 12.55 2.86 -8.51
CA ALA A 137 13.33 2.90 -7.29
C ALA A 137 13.59 1.48 -6.82
N ARG A 138 14.57 1.33 -5.92
CA ARG A 138 14.86 0.07 -5.23
C ARG A 138 15.48 0.36 -3.87
N ALA A 139 15.18 -0.46 -2.88
CA ALA A 139 15.81 -0.36 -1.57
C ALA A 139 16.02 -1.72 -0.91
N ALA A 140 16.98 -1.74 0.02
CA ALA A 140 17.27 -2.93 0.80
C ALA A 140 17.84 -2.57 2.19
N PRO A 141 17.61 -3.40 3.20
CA PRO A 141 18.27 -3.27 4.49
C PRO A 141 19.73 -3.75 4.38
N VAL A 142 20.67 -2.98 4.93
CA VAL A 142 22.11 -3.30 4.86
C VAL A 142 22.74 -3.62 6.21
N ILE A 143 22.36 -2.92 7.28
CA ILE A 143 22.86 -3.14 8.64
C ILE A 143 21.71 -3.33 9.62
N PHE A 144 21.91 -4.25 10.56
CA PHE A 144 20.92 -4.67 11.55
C PHE A 144 21.41 -4.38 12.96
N ASP A 145 20.46 -4.09 13.85
CA ASP A 145 20.72 -4.04 15.28
C ASP A 145 21.19 -5.41 15.78
N GLU A 146 22.32 -5.42 16.48
CA GLU A 146 22.93 -6.62 17.02
C GLU A 146 22.05 -7.27 18.11
N THR A 147 21.20 -6.49 18.78
CA THR A 147 20.32 -6.98 19.86
C THR A 147 19.01 -7.53 19.31
N THR A 148 18.25 -6.70 18.58
CA THR A 148 16.90 -7.03 18.09
C THR A 148 16.90 -7.65 16.69
N GLY A 149 17.97 -7.54 15.91
CA GLY A 149 17.99 -7.99 14.51
C GLY A 149 17.19 -7.11 13.55
N ARG A 150 16.62 -5.99 14.03
CA ARG A 150 15.88 -5.02 13.24
C ARG A 150 16.81 -4.26 12.27
N PRO A 151 16.39 -3.94 11.04
CA PRO A 151 17.14 -3.02 10.18
C PRO A 151 17.34 -1.64 10.83
N ILE A 152 18.57 -1.13 10.79
CA ILE A 152 18.94 0.21 11.29
C ILE A 152 19.64 1.07 10.25
N PHE A 153 20.21 0.46 9.19
CA PHE A 153 20.62 1.17 7.99
C PHE A 153 20.12 0.41 6.75
N GLY A 154 19.64 1.17 5.77
CA GLY A 154 19.25 0.72 4.44
C GLY A 154 19.94 1.52 3.35
N ILE A 155 19.84 1.01 2.12
CA ILE A 155 20.22 1.74 0.91
C ILE A 155 18.98 1.94 0.05
N MET A 156 18.94 3.03 -0.69
CA MET A 156 17.88 3.34 -1.66
C MET A 156 18.51 3.95 -2.90
N GLN A 157 18.09 3.49 -4.07
CA GLN A 157 18.48 4.05 -5.35
C GLN A 157 17.23 4.47 -6.11
N MET A 158 17.21 5.73 -6.54
CA MET A 158 16.12 6.30 -7.34
C MET A 158 16.61 6.55 -8.76
N ASN A 159 15.79 6.17 -9.74
CA ASN A 159 16.05 6.40 -11.15
C ASN A 159 15.30 7.65 -11.61
N ASN A 160 16.04 8.74 -11.80
CA ASN A 160 15.49 10.03 -12.18
C ASN A 160 14.90 10.06 -13.60
N TYR A 161 15.24 9.08 -14.44
CA TYR A 161 14.62 8.96 -15.76
C TYR A 161 13.10 8.78 -15.60
N TYR A 162 12.68 7.80 -14.80
CA TYR A 162 11.27 7.51 -14.54
C TYR A 162 10.66 8.42 -13.47
N MET A 163 11.41 8.82 -12.45
CA MET A 163 10.84 9.67 -11.38
C MET A 163 10.29 11.01 -11.92
N LYS A 164 10.81 11.50 -13.06
CA LYS A 164 10.32 12.69 -13.76
C LYS A 164 8.91 12.55 -14.31
N GLU A 165 8.47 11.34 -14.62
CA GLU A 165 7.14 11.11 -15.17
C GLU A 165 6.05 11.30 -14.14
N PHE A 166 6.41 11.23 -12.85
CA PHE A 166 5.53 11.50 -11.73
C PHE A 166 5.43 13.00 -11.37
N GLN A 167 6.02 13.87 -12.20
CA GLN A 167 5.82 15.32 -12.11
C GLN A 167 4.48 15.73 -12.71
N GLY A 168 4.00 16.91 -12.32
CA GLY A 168 2.77 17.49 -12.86
C GLY A 168 1.60 17.32 -11.92
N THR A 169 0.78 16.29 -12.14
CA THR A 169 -0.55 16.13 -11.52
C THR A 169 -0.46 15.63 -10.07
N ASP A 170 -1.54 15.76 -9.29
CA ASP A 170 -1.58 15.27 -7.90
C ASP A 170 -1.57 13.73 -7.85
N ALA A 171 -2.28 13.06 -8.77
CA ALA A 171 -2.30 11.61 -8.89
C ALA A 171 -0.92 11.03 -9.28
N LYS A 172 -0.22 11.65 -10.22
CA LYS A 172 1.16 11.28 -10.57
C LYS A 172 2.10 11.42 -9.38
N PHE A 173 1.98 12.51 -8.64
CA PHE A 173 2.80 12.73 -7.45
C PHE A 173 2.50 11.70 -6.35
N GLU A 174 1.23 11.33 -6.13
CA GLU A 174 0.85 10.25 -5.22
C GLU A 174 1.51 8.93 -5.60
N ALA A 175 1.54 8.57 -6.90
CA ALA A 175 2.23 7.37 -7.35
C ALA A 175 3.73 7.38 -6.97
N ALA A 176 4.42 8.52 -7.07
CA ALA A 176 5.80 8.63 -6.58
C ALA A 176 5.93 8.42 -5.07
N VAL A 177 4.96 8.91 -4.28
CA VAL A 177 4.91 8.64 -2.83
C VAL A 177 4.76 7.14 -2.57
N LEU A 178 3.84 6.48 -3.26
CA LEU A 178 3.58 5.04 -3.09
C LEU A 178 4.79 4.18 -3.47
N ILE A 179 5.51 4.52 -4.55
CA ILE A 179 6.76 3.86 -4.95
C ILE A 179 7.81 3.95 -3.83
N VAL A 180 8.07 5.17 -3.33
CA VAL A 180 9.10 5.33 -2.30
C VAL A 180 8.67 4.72 -0.97
N LEU A 181 7.36 4.70 -0.69
CA LEU A 181 6.79 4.02 0.46
C LEU A 181 7.00 2.50 0.37
N HIS A 182 6.68 1.89 -0.78
CA HIS A 182 6.94 0.48 -1.08
C HIS A 182 8.41 0.10 -0.83
N GLU A 183 9.34 0.84 -1.44
CA GLU A 183 10.77 0.56 -1.29
C GLU A 183 11.24 0.72 0.16
N SER A 184 10.73 1.72 0.87
CA SER A 184 11.06 1.92 2.27
C SER A 184 10.61 0.75 3.15
N ILE A 185 9.54 0.04 2.78
CA ILE A 185 9.03 -1.14 3.52
C ILE A 185 10.00 -2.33 3.41
N HIS A 186 10.65 -2.52 2.26
CA HIS A 186 11.76 -3.48 2.16
C HIS A 186 12.90 -3.12 3.11
N GLY A 187 13.28 -1.84 3.19
CA GLY A 187 14.27 -1.37 4.15
C GLY A 187 13.88 -1.50 5.61
N LEU A 188 12.58 -1.52 5.92
CA LEU A 188 12.05 -1.81 7.26
C LEU A 188 12.09 -3.30 7.60
N GLY A 189 12.24 -4.16 6.60
CA GLY A 189 12.52 -5.58 6.78
C GLY A 189 11.43 -6.52 6.26
N PHE A 190 10.54 -6.04 5.39
CA PHE A 190 9.69 -6.90 4.56
C PHE A 190 10.53 -7.44 3.41
N THR A 191 11.27 -8.51 3.66
CA THR A 191 12.07 -9.22 2.66
C THR A 191 12.35 -10.64 3.16
N ASP A 192 12.39 -11.60 2.23
CA ASP A 192 12.44 -13.04 2.49
C ASP A 192 13.59 -13.46 3.43
N ASN A 193 14.75 -12.85 3.25
CA ASN A 193 15.97 -13.11 4.01
C ASN A 193 15.86 -12.71 5.50
N LEU A 194 14.86 -11.91 5.88
CA LEU A 194 14.61 -11.47 7.26
C LEU A 194 13.47 -12.17 7.98
N TYR A 195 12.63 -12.96 7.30
CA TYR A 195 11.53 -13.66 7.99
C TYR A 195 12.04 -14.55 9.13
N SER A 196 13.20 -15.20 8.95
CA SER A 196 13.85 -15.99 10.03
C SER A 196 14.25 -15.21 11.30
N ASN A 197 14.25 -13.87 11.24
CA ASN A 197 14.52 -12.99 12.36
C ASN A 197 13.26 -12.50 13.07
N TYR A 198 12.10 -12.65 12.44
CA TYR A 198 10.81 -12.23 12.98
C TYR A 198 10.52 -12.96 14.29
N TYR A 199 9.87 -12.26 15.19
CA TYR A 199 9.59 -12.77 16.53
C TYR A 199 8.33 -12.13 17.09
N ASN A 200 7.69 -12.81 18.03
CA ASN A 200 6.59 -12.24 18.78
C ASN A 200 7.16 -11.19 19.74
N SER A 201 6.91 -9.91 19.46
CA SER A 201 7.42 -8.79 20.26
C SER A 201 6.88 -8.72 21.70
N THR A 202 5.93 -9.60 22.06
CA THR A 202 5.42 -9.74 23.43
C THR A 202 6.14 -10.86 24.19
N THR A 203 6.25 -12.06 23.60
CA THR A 203 6.89 -13.21 24.26
C THR A 203 8.41 -13.23 24.06
N ASN A 204 8.91 -12.46 23.09
CA ASN A 204 10.27 -12.51 22.55
C ASN A 204 10.65 -13.85 21.91
N GLU A 205 9.67 -14.72 21.66
CA GLU A 205 9.90 -16.00 21.00
C GLU A 205 9.91 -15.82 19.48
N LYS A 206 10.84 -16.51 18.80
CA LYS A 206 10.82 -16.59 17.34
C LYS A 206 9.61 -17.36 16.88
N TYR A 207 9.03 -16.96 15.76
CA TYR A 207 8.08 -17.81 15.08
C TYR A 207 8.79 -19.02 14.48
N ASN A 208 8.14 -20.19 14.61
CA ASN A 208 8.61 -21.41 13.97
C ASN A 208 8.09 -21.44 12.53
N PHE A 209 8.85 -20.85 11.61
CA PHE A 209 8.46 -20.80 10.20
C PHE A 209 8.75 -22.15 9.54
N THR A 210 7.69 -22.84 9.12
CA THR A 210 7.78 -23.78 8.00
C THR A 210 7.21 -23.06 6.80
N VAL A 211 8.08 -22.62 5.90
CA VAL A 211 7.67 -22.11 4.59
C VAL A 211 7.12 -23.29 3.81
N TYR A 212 5.82 -23.30 3.56
CA TYR A 212 5.18 -24.32 2.75
C TYR A 212 5.24 -23.89 1.29
N GLN A 213 5.91 -24.70 0.46
CA GLN A 213 5.80 -24.56 -0.99
C GLN A 213 4.49 -25.19 -1.45
N ARG A 214 3.64 -24.39 -2.11
CA ARG A 214 2.49 -24.91 -2.86
C ARG A 214 2.96 -25.66 -4.10
N VAL A 215 2.03 -26.35 -4.76
CA VAL A 215 2.26 -27.09 -6.02
C VAL A 215 2.89 -26.20 -7.11
N ASN A 216 2.70 -24.87 -7.02
CA ASN A 216 3.23 -23.88 -7.96
C ASN A 216 4.51 -23.16 -7.50
N GLN A 217 5.11 -23.53 -6.34
CA GLN A 217 6.28 -22.89 -5.70
C GLN A 217 5.99 -21.68 -4.78
N GLN A 218 4.76 -21.16 -4.73
CA GLN A 218 4.31 -20.18 -3.74
C GLN A 218 4.63 -20.54 -2.29
N ILE A 219 5.01 -19.53 -1.51
CA ILE A 219 5.34 -19.64 -0.09
C ILE A 219 4.20 -19.06 0.74
N ASP A 220 3.63 -19.83 1.65
CA ASP A 220 2.77 -19.28 2.70
C ASP A 220 3.63 -18.86 3.90
N LEU A 221 3.52 -17.59 4.32
CA LEU A 221 4.24 -17.03 5.47
C LEU A 221 3.38 -17.14 6.75
N PRO A 222 3.70 -18.06 7.69
CA PRO A 222 2.85 -18.37 8.85
C PRO A 222 3.03 -17.36 10.00
N THR A 223 2.76 -16.08 9.74
CA THR A 223 2.74 -15.01 10.75
C THR A 223 1.33 -14.80 11.30
N PRO A 224 1.13 -14.61 12.62
CA PRO A 224 -0.17 -14.75 13.25
C PRO A 224 -1.22 -13.73 12.80
N ARG A 225 -0.88 -12.45 12.69
CA ARG A 225 -1.84 -11.40 12.27
C ARG A 225 -2.10 -11.46 10.78
N LEU A 226 -1.06 -11.62 9.96
CA LEU A 226 -1.25 -11.74 8.51
C LEU A 226 -2.14 -12.93 8.17
N THR A 227 -1.90 -14.08 8.80
CA THR A 227 -2.73 -15.29 8.63
C THR A 227 -4.17 -15.00 9.05
N GLN A 228 -4.37 -14.43 10.23
CA GLN A 228 -5.72 -14.14 10.73
C GLN A 228 -6.50 -13.18 9.83
N LEU A 229 -5.84 -12.13 9.34
CA LEU A 229 -6.45 -11.17 8.42
C LEU A 229 -6.79 -11.84 7.10
N ALA A 230 -5.91 -12.68 6.55
CA ALA A 230 -6.21 -13.43 5.33
C ALA A 230 -7.40 -14.38 5.53
N GLU A 231 -7.44 -15.12 6.64
CA GLU A 231 -8.57 -16.02 6.95
C GLU A 231 -9.91 -15.27 6.98
N ASN A 232 -9.92 -14.11 7.64
CA ASN A 232 -11.12 -13.28 7.79
C ASN A 232 -11.52 -12.64 6.46
N HIS A 233 -10.57 -12.05 5.74
CA HIS A 233 -10.83 -11.34 4.49
C HIS A 233 -11.36 -12.27 3.41
N PHE A 234 -10.70 -13.41 3.19
CA PHE A 234 -11.11 -14.35 2.15
C PHE A 234 -12.25 -15.27 2.60
N GLY A 235 -12.63 -15.28 3.88
CA GLY A 235 -13.60 -16.24 4.43
C GLY A 235 -13.11 -17.69 4.34
N CYS A 236 -11.80 -17.91 4.50
CA CYS A 236 -11.16 -19.23 4.42
C CYS A 236 -10.48 -19.59 5.73
N SER A 237 -11.06 -20.51 6.52
CA SER A 237 -10.47 -20.95 7.78
C SER A 237 -9.27 -21.87 7.59
N LYS A 238 -8.33 -21.86 8.54
CA LYS A 238 -7.14 -22.72 8.63
C LYS A 238 -6.15 -22.48 7.50
N LEU A 239 -5.91 -21.21 7.18
CA LEU A 239 -4.81 -20.84 6.31
C LEU A 239 -3.48 -21.13 7.00
N LEU A 240 -2.48 -21.51 6.21
CA LEU A 240 -1.13 -21.75 6.71
C LEU A 240 -0.36 -20.44 6.92
N GLY A 241 -0.73 -19.38 6.20
CA GLY A 241 -0.02 -18.11 6.15
C GLY A 241 -0.63 -17.19 5.11
N GLY A 242 -0.15 -15.95 5.04
CA GLY A 242 -0.35 -15.09 3.88
C GLY A 242 0.56 -15.55 2.74
N THR A 243 0.02 -15.71 1.53
CA THR A 243 0.78 -16.18 0.37
C THR A 243 1.69 -15.08 -0.17
N MET A 244 2.95 -15.42 -0.38
CA MET A 244 3.98 -14.54 -0.92
C MET A 244 4.20 -14.86 -2.40
N GLU A 245 4.59 -13.82 -3.14
CA GLU A 245 4.91 -13.88 -4.57
C GLU A 245 5.97 -14.94 -4.86
N ASP A 246 5.85 -15.62 -5.99
CA ASP A 246 6.73 -16.74 -6.37
C ASP A 246 7.36 -16.60 -7.75
N GLN A 247 6.92 -15.62 -8.55
CA GLN A 247 7.45 -15.37 -9.88
C GLN A 247 8.61 -14.35 -9.90
N LYS A 248 9.29 -14.27 -11.06
CA LYS A 248 10.38 -13.33 -11.40
C LYS A 248 11.67 -13.39 -10.54
N GLY A 249 11.91 -14.49 -9.81
CA GLY A 249 13.23 -14.79 -9.24
C GLY A 249 13.54 -14.06 -7.91
N GLY A 250 14.83 -14.02 -7.51
CA GLY A 250 15.24 -13.68 -6.15
C GLY A 250 15.03 -12.22 -5.70
N GLY A 251 14.73 -11.29 -6.61
CA GLY A 251 14.37 -9.91 -6.28
C GLY A 251 12.88 -9.70 -6.01
N THR A 252 12.04 -10.66 -6.37
CA THR A 252 10.58 -10.54 -6.33
C THR A 252 9.96 -11.63 -5.47
N ALA A 253 10.35 -12.88 -5.69
CA ALA A 253 9.82 -14.03 -4.97
C ALA A 253 10.12 -13.95 -3.47
N GLY A 254 9.09 -14.15 -2.65
CA GLY A 254 9.17 -14.15 -1.19
C GLY A 254 9.28 -12.75 -0.56
N SER A 255 9.55 -11.67 -1.29
CA SER A 255 9.63 -10.31 -0.73
C SER A 255 8.37 -9.46 -0.98
N HIS A 256 7.38 -10.00 -1.69
CA HIS A 256 6.11 -9.34 -2.00
C HIS A 256 4.92 -10.25 -1.63
N LEU A 257 3.75 -9.65 -1.44
CA LEU A 257 2.47 -10.36 -1.39
C LEU A 257 2.12 -10.89 -2.78
N GLU A 258 1.53 -12.09 -2.83
CA GLU A 258 1.11 -12.74 -4.08
C GLU A 258 0.08 -11.90 -4.84
N ARG A 259 0.43 -11.47 -6.06
CA ARG A 259 -0.38 -10.55 -6.85
C ARG A 259 -1.78 -11.10 -7.18
N SER A 260 -1.95 -12.39 -7.42
CA SER A 260 -3.28 -12.95 -7.72
C SER A 260 -4.24 -13.00 -6.54
N ILE A 261 -3.70 -12.96 -5.34
CA ILE A 261 -4.46 -13.03 -4.08
C ILE A 261 -4.68 -11.63 -3.51
N PHE A 262 -3.71 -10.74 -3.61
CA PHE A 262 -3.75 -9.40 -3.00
C PHE A 262 -3.88 -8.25 -4.01
N TYR A 263 -3.82 -8.54 -5.31
CA TYR A 263 -4.10 -7.63 -6.43
C TYR A 263 -3.36 -6.29 -6.34
N ASN A 264 -4.06 -5.25 -5.95
CA ASN A 264 -3.56 -3.88 -5.90
C ASN A 264 -3.00 -3.49 -4.53
N GLU A 265 -2.75 -4.44 -3.63
CA GLU A 265 -1.99 -4.16 -2.40
C GLU A 265 -0.59 -3.62 -2.75
N LEU A 266 -0.18 -2.56 -2.04
CA LEU A 266 1.05 -1.82 -2.31
C LEU A 266 2.28 -2.72 -2.35
N MET A 267 2.35 -3.75 -1.51
CA MET A 267 3.47 -4.68 -1.40
C MET A 267 3.37 -5.90 -2.33
N THR A 268 2.58 -5.82 -3.41
CA THR A 268 2.68 -6.78 -4.52
C THR A 268 3.85 -6.42 -5.46
N GLY A 269 4.34 -7.36 -6.28
CA GLY A 269 5.60 -7.23 -7.04
C GLY A 269 5.65 -6.20 -8.18
N ALA A 270 4.58 -5.43 -8.37
CA ALA A 270 4.54 -4.26 -9.25
C ALA A 270 3.51 -3.25 -8.74
N MET A 271 3.60 -2.00 -9.19
CA MET A 271 2.57 -1.01 -8.87
C MET A 271 1.39 -1.15 -9.83
N MET A 272 0.16 -0.95 -9.33
CA MET A 272 -1.02 -0.89 -10.18
C MET A 272 -1.41 0.58 -10.34
N THR A 273 -1.11 1.15 -11.51
CA THR A 273 -1.39 2.55 -11.81
C THR A 273 -2.82 2.92 -11.42
N GLY A 274 -2.91 3.96 -10.61
CA GLY A 274 -4.17 4.51 -10.14
C GLY A 274 -5.08 3.56 -9.37
N ASN A 275 -4.51 2.50 -8.79
CA ASN A 275 -5.30 1.49 -8.08
C ASN A 275 -4.60 0.95 -6.82
N SER A 276 -3.35 1.32 -6.54
CA SER A 276 -2.62 0.77 -5.39
C SER A 276 -3.21 1.16 -4.03
N LEU A 277 -3.28 0.19 -3.10
CA LEU A 277 -3.84 0.32 -1.74
C LEU A 277 -2.80 -0.07 -0.69
N PHE A 278 -2.69 0.71 0.39
CA PHE A 278 -1.96 0.31 1.59
C PHE A 278 -2.94 -0.26 2.63
N THR A 279 -2.90 -1.57 2.84
CA THR A 279 -3.94 -2.27 3.59
C THR A 279 -3.47 -2.78 4.96
N GLU A 280 -4.40 -3.29 5.75
CA GLU A 280 -4.10 -4.00 7.01
C GLU A 280 -3.14 -5.18 6.81
N PHE A 281 -3.04 -5.78 5.62
CA PHE A 281 -2.11 -6.88 5.37
C PHE A 281 -0.64 -6.45 5.55
N THR A 282 -0.27 -5.30 4.99
CA THR A 282 1.09 -4.76 5.13
C THR A 282 1.36 -4.29 6.56
N PHE A 283 0.41 -3.63 7.23
CA PHE A 283 0.55 -3.27 8.64
C PHE A 283 0.73 -4.49 9.54
N ALA A 284 -0.05 -5.54 9.32
CA ALA A 284 0.04 -6.77 10.09
C ALA A 284 1.39 -7.46 9.90
N LEU A 285 1.94 -7.49 8.69
CA LEU A 285 3.26 -8.07 8.47
C LEU A 285 4.38 -7.24 9.11
N LEU A 286 4.29 -5.91 9.02
CA LEU A 286 5.22 -5.01 9.72
C LEU A 286 5.16 -5.21 11.24
N GLU A 287 3.97 -5.41 11.82
CA GLU A 287 3.83 -5.72 13.25
C GLU A 287 4.34 -7.13 13.59
N ASP A 288 4.02 -8.11 12.76
CA ASP A 288 4.46 -9.50 12.92
C ASP A 288 5.96 -9.68 12.70
N SER A 289 6.67 -8.70 12.12
CA SER A 289 8.13 -8.68 12.17
C SER A 289 8.69 -8.70 13.60
N GLY A 290 7.90 -8.20 14.55
CA GLY A 290 8.31 -7.95 15.93
C GLY A 290 9.22 -6.73 16.10
N PHE A 291 9.66 -6.11 14.99
CA PHE A 291 10.49 -4.91 15.01
C PHE A 291 9.68 -3.65 15.31
N TYR A 292 8.40 -3.66 14.93
CA TYR A 292 7.52 -2.50 15.01
C TYR A 292 6.23 -2.83 15.75
N ARG A 293 5.59 -1.79 16.26
CA ARG A 293 4.17 -1.77 16.66
C ARG A 293 3.44 -0.75 15.82
N VAL A 294 2.15 -0.97 15.60
CA VAL A 294 1.34 -0.07 14.78
C VAL A 294 0.45 0.80 15.69
N THR A 295 0.35 2.09 15.39
CA THR A 295 -0.54 3.02 16.10
C THR A 295 -1.96 2.93 15.56
N LYS A 296 -2.97 3.50 16.23
CA LYS A 296 -4.32 3.58 15.67
C LYS A 296 -4.33 4.30 14.30
N HIS A 297 -4.99 3.70 13.33
CA HIS A 297 -5.07 4.16 11.94
C HIS A 297 -6.34 3.63 11.27
N VAL A 298 -6.59 4.07 10.04
CA VAL A 298 -7.61 3.54 9.15
C VAL A 298 -6.88 3.19 7.86
N ALA A 299 -6.71 1.91 7.57
CA ALA A 299 -6.07 1.46 6.34
C ALA A 299 -7.02 1.49 5.14
N ASP A 300 -6.48 1.34 3.93
CA ASP A 300 -7.30 1.14 2.74
C ASP A 300 -8.05 -0.20 2.79
N VAL A 301 -9.27 -0.21 2.27
CA VAL A 301 -10.13 -1.39 2.28
C VAL A 301 -9.92 -2.20 1.01
N GLN A 302 -9.38 -3.41 1.17
CA GLN A 302 -9.30 -4.37 0.07
C GLN A 302 -10.67 -5.01 -0.16
N LEU A 303 -11.15 -5.00 -1.40
CA LEU A 303 -12.36 -5.74 -1.81
C LEU A 303 -12.03 -7.02 -2.59
N TRP A 304 -10.84 -7.06 -3.19
CA TRP A 304 -10.40 -8.16 -4.02
C TRP A 304 -10.43 -9.50 -3.25
N GLY A 305 -11.18 -10.48 -3.76
CA GLY A 305 -11.27 -11.82 -3.17
C GLY A 305 -12.03 -11.89 -1.85
N LYS A 306 -12.61 -10.79 -1.37
CA LYS A 306 -13.32 -10.75 -0.09
C LYS A 306 -14.48 -11.75 -0.06
N ASP A 307 -14.54 -12.56 1.00
CA ASP A 307 -15.56 -13.58 1.24
C ASP A 307 -15.73 -14.64 0.12
N LYS A 308 -14.75 -14.79 -0.79
CA LYS A 308 -14.82 -15.78 -1.89
C LYS A 308 -14.48 -17.21 -1.48
N GLY A 309 -14.00 -17.40 -0.26
CA GLY A 309 -13.70 -18.69 0.33
C GLY A 309 -12.36 -19.28 -0.12
N CYS A 310 -12.09 -20.49 0.38
CA CYS A 310 -10.81 -21.16 0.18
C CYS A 310 -10.49 -21.53 -1.27
N ASP A 311 -11.51 -21.63 -2.13
CA ASP A 311 -11.29 -21.95 -3.54
C ASP A 311 -10.60 -20.78 -4.26
N PHE A 312 -11.08 -19.55 -4.07
CA PHE A 312 -10.42 -18.34 -4.59
C PHE A 312 -8.98 -18.24 -4.07
N TYR A 313 -8.77 -18.37 -2.76
CA TYR A 313 -7.43 -18.24 -2.15
C TYR A 313 -6.42 -19.29 -2.61
N LYS A 314 -6.89 -20.45 -3.07
CA LYS A 314 -6.02 -21.57 -3.46
C LYS A 314 -5.85 -21.70 -4.96
N ASN A 315 -6.89 -21.40 -5.72
CA ASN A 315 -6.96 -21.67 -7.15
C ASN A 315 -7.08 -20.41 -8.00
N GLN A 316 -7.44 -19.25 -7.43
CA GLN A 316 -7.54 -17.97 -8.15
C GLN A 316 -8.27 -18.10 -9.50
N CYS A 317 -7.63 -17.71 -10.61
CA CYS A 317 -8.16 -17.84 -11.97
C CYS A 317 -8.10 -19.28 -12.54
N TYR A 318 -7.38 -20.21 -11.90
CA TYR A 318 -7.36 -21.64 -12.23
C TYR A 318 -8.54 -22.40 -11.63
N SER A 319 -9.39 -21.74 -10.86
CA SER A 319 -10.62 -22.34 -10.34
C SER A 319 -11.54 -22.80 -11.47
N ASN A 320 -12.39 -23.79 -11.17
CA ASN A 320 -13.53 -24.13 -12.02
C ASN A 320 -14.66 -23.07 -11.95
N LEU A 321 -14.59 -22.15 -10.99
CA LEU A 321 -15.49 -21.00 -10.88
C LEU A 321 -14.89 -19.79 -11.59
N GLN A 322 -15.72 -19.05 -12.32
CA GLN A 322 -15.32 -17.77 -12.90
C GLN A 322 -15.51 -16.66 -11.87
N TYR A 323 -14.41 -15.99 -11.52
CA TYR A 323 -14.39 -14.84 -10.62
C TYR A 323 -14.29 -13.54 -11.44
N LYS A 324 -15.11 -12.53 -11.10
CA LYS A 324 -15.14 -11.23 -11.81
C LYS A 324 -13.89 -10.39 -11.58
N GLU A 325 -13.17 -10.73 -10.52
CA GLU A 325 -11.83 -10.26 -10.19
C GLU A 325 -10.90 -10.41 -11.41
N PHE A 326 -10.89 -11.57 -12.06
CA PHE A 326 -10.04 -11.84 -13.22
C PHE A 326 -10.82 -11.58 -14.52
N CYS A 327 -10.19 -10.90 -15.47
CA CYS A 327 -10.77 -10.76 -16.81
C CYS A 327 -10.56 -12.06 -17.61
N THR A 328 -11.25 -12.24 -18.73
CA THR A 328 -11.25 -13.53 -19.46
C THR A 328 -10.73 -13.45 -20.89
N ASP A 329 -10.46 -12.24 -21.38
CA ASP A 329 -10.05 -11.98 -22.77
C ASP A 329 -8.85 -11.02 -22.74
N PRO A 330 -7.64 -11.51 -22.42
CA PRO A 330 -6.46 -10.66 -22.38
C PRO A 330 -6.03 -10.24 -23.79
N TYR A 331 -5.74 -8.95 -23.94
CA TYR A 331 -5.21 -8.40 -25.18
C TYR A 331 -3.87 -9.06 -25.54
N ASN A 332 -3.75 -9.51 -26.80
CA ASN A 332 -2.55 -10.11 -27.34
C ASN A 332 -1.77 -9.13 -28.20
N GLU A 333 -0.75 -8.50 -27.62
CA GLU A 333 0.13 -7.56 -28.33
C GLU A 333 0.89 -8.15 -29.53
N ASN A 334 1.03 -9.48 -29.59
CA ASN A 334 1.71 -10.16 -30.70
C ASN A 334 0.79 -10.43 -31.90
N ASP A 335 -0.52 -10.20 -31.76
CA ASP A 335 -1.48 -10.28 -32.84
C ASP A 335 -1.86 -8.87 -33.30
N GLU A 336 -1.29 -8.44 -34.44
CA GLU A 336 -1.57 -7.12 -35.02
C GLU A 336 -3.05 -6.91 -35.40
N SER A 337 -3.84 -7.98 -35.50
CA SER A 337 -5.27 -7.91 -35.76
C SER A 337 -6.11 -7.77 -34.49
N ASP A 338 -5.49 -8.02 -33.34
CA ASP A 338 -6.14 -7.85 -32.06
C ASP A 338 -6.21 -6.37 -31.70
N ASP A 339 -7.42 -5.89 -31.44
CA ASP A 339 -7.69 -4.48 -31.20
C ASP A 339 -7.79 -4.28 -29.68
N PRO A 340 -6.84 -3.57 -29.04
CA PRO A 340 -6.87 -3.33 -27.60
C PRO A 340 -8.16 -2.64 -27.13
N LEU A 341 -8.88 -1.93 -28.00
CA LEU A 341 -10.17 -1.31 -27.65
C LEU A 341 -11.28 -2.33 -27.37
N LYS A 342 -11.16 -3.57 -27.84
CA LYS A 342 -12.12 -4.66 -27.57
C LYS A 342 -11.93 -5.30 -26.21
N HIS A 343 -10.79 -5.04 -25.57
CA HIS A 343 -10.38 -5.61 -24.29
C HIS A 343 -10.54 -4.64 -23.12
N LEU A 344 -11.25 -3.54 -23.35
CA LEU A 344 -11.45 -2.51 -22.35
C LEU A 344 -12.56 -2.89 -21.36
N SER A 345 -12.35 -2.51 -20.11
CA SER A 345 -13.37 -2.44 -19.05
C SER A 345 -12.95 -1.46 -17.96
N CYS A 346 -13.83 -1.18 -17.01
CA CYS A 346 -13.38 -0.55 -15.77
C CYS A 346 -12.46 -1.48 -14.97
N SER A 347 -11.49 -0.90 -14.26
CA SER A 347 -10.76 -1.63 -13.22
C SER A 347 -11.74 -2.19 -12.17
N TYR A 348 -11.34 -3.23 -11.43
CA TYR A 348 -12.20 -3.87 -10.42
C TYR A 348 -12.73 -2.89 -9.37
N THR A 349 -11.93 -1.88 -9.04
CA THR A 349 -12.23 -0.82 -8.06
C THR A 349 -12.86 0.42 -8.71
N HIS A 350 -13.14 0.38 -10.01
CA HIS A 350 -13.72 1.48 -10.78
C HIS A 350 -12.89 2.78 -10.77
N THR A 351 -11.59 2.72 -10.52
CA THR A 351 -10.71 3.90 -10.49
C THR A 351 -10.36 4.45 -11.87
N GLY A 352 -10.47 3.63 -12.92
CA GLY A 352 -10.15 4.04 -14.28
C GLY A 352 -10.62 3.03 -15.33
N ILE A 353 -10.50 3.44 -16.60
CA ILE A 353 -10.71 2.53 -17.73
C ILE A 353 -9.40 1.78 -17.96
N GLY A 354 -9.48 0.46 -17.94
CA GLY A 354 -8.34 -0.43 -18.12
C GLY A 354 -8.49 -1.38 -19.28
N VAL A 355 -7.40 -2.05 -19.59
CA VAL A 355 -7.30 -3.10 -20.62
C VAL A 355 -7.01 -4.43 -19.93
N CYS A 356 -7.69 -5.50 -20.36
CA CYS A 356 -7.42 -6.84 -19.84
C CYS A 356 -6.04 -7.30 -20.30
N LEU A 357 -5.11 -7.49 -19.35
CA LEU A 357 -3.74 -7.91 -19.62
C LEU A 357 -3.25 -8.93 -18.60
N ASN A 358 -2.20 -9.65 -18.98
CA ASN A 358 -1.33 -10.39 -18.08
C ASN A 358 -0.03 -9.60 -17.89
N ASP A 359 0.40 -9.33 -16.65
CA ASP A 359 1.61 -8.53 -16.35
C ASP A 359 2.91 -9.36 -16.24
N GLY A 360 2.82 -10.65 -16.54
CA GLY A 360 3.92 -11.59 -16.44
C GLY A 360 4.40 -11.85 -15.00
N LEU A 361 3.76 -11.27 -13.98
CA LEU A 361 3.93 -11.66 -12.57
C LEU A 361 3.01 -12.83 -12.23
N VAL A 362 1.81 -12.90 -12.82
CA VAL A 362 0.87 -14.01 -12.60
C VAL A 362 0.22 -14.41 -13.92
N GLU A 363 -0.06 -15.69 -14.14
CA GLU A 363 -0.82 -16.14 -15.31
C GLU A 363 -2.29 -15.62 -15.33
N CYS A 364 -2.81 -15.17 -14.19
CA CYS A 364 -4.15 -14.60 -14.12
C CYS A 364 -4.20 -13.18 -14.71
N PRO A 365 -5.12 -12.89 -15.65
CA PRO A 365 -5.22 -11.56 -16.25
C PRO A 365 -6.16 -10.63 -15.46
N TYR A 366 -5.88 -9.33 -15.52
CA TYR A 366 -6.59 -8.26 -14.81
C TYR A 366 -6.85 -7.05 -15.72
N TYR A 367 -7.79 -6.19 -15.36
CA TYR A 367 -7.93 -4.88 -16.00
C TYR A 367 -6.90 -3.89 -15.43
N TYR A 368 -5.89 -3.57 -16.24
CA TYR A 368 -4.87 -2.56 -15.93
C TYR A 368 -5.33 -1.19 -16.38
N VAL A 369 -5.44 -0.25 -15.44
CA VAL A 369 -5.83 1.14 -15.75
C VAL A 369 -4.83 1.73 -16.73
N ILE A 370 -5.35 2.26 -17.84
CA ILE A 370 -4.55 3.02 -18.79
C ILE A 370 -4.26 4.37 -18.15
N PRO A 371 -2.99 4.84 -18.04
CA PRO A 371 -2.65 6.04 -17.29
C PRO A 371 -3.46 7.28 -17.70
N ASP A 372 -3.66 7.49 -19.01
CA ASP A 372 -4.44 8.60 -19.56
C ASP A 372 -5.97 8.46 -19.35
N LEU A 373 -6.42 7.32 -18.82
CA LEU A 373 -7.82 7.03 -18.49
C LEU A 373 -7.99 6.64 -17.01
N ASP A 374 -7.04 7.00 -16.15
CA ASP A 374 -7.28 7.06 -14.70
C ASP A 374 -8.32 8.16 -14.47
N CYS A 375 -9.52 7.78 -14.00
CA CYS A 375 -10.61 8.73 -13.82
C CYS A 375 -10.30 9.74 -12.71
N ARG A 376 -9.35 9.44 -11.83
CA ARG A 376 -9.06 10.22 -10.62
C ARG A 376 -8.10 11.38 -10.87
N ASP A 377 -7.37 11.35 -11.99
CA ASP A 377 -6.44 12.40 -12.39
C ASP A 377 -7.17 13.47 -13.21
N ALA A 378 -7.42 14.63 -12.60
CA ALA A 378 -8.14 15.73 -13.24
C ALA A 378 -7.48 16.23 -14.54
N ASP A 379 -6.17 16.03 -14.69
CA ASP A 379 -5.41 16.50 -15.85
C ASP A 379 -5.48 15.52 -17.05
N ASN A 380 -6.11 14.35 -16.89
CA ASN A 380 -6.37 13.40 -17.98
C ASN A 380 -7.48 13.87 -18.94
N TYR A 381 -8.17 14.98 -18.65
CA TYR A 381 -9.13 15.55 -19.59
C TYR A 381 -8.43 16.15 -20.81
N ASP A 382 -8.36 15.38 -21.90
CA ASP A 382 -7.95 15.87 -23.22
C ASP A 382 -9.15 16.48 -23.97
N GLU A 383 -9.12 17.80 -24.19
CA GLU A 383 -10.18 18.51 -24.93
C GLU A 383 -10.35 17.98 -26.36
N THR A 384 -9.28 17.54 -27.03
CA THR A 384 -9.38 17.02 -28.41
C THR A 384 -10.12 15.70 -28.48
N LEU A 385 -10.01 14.86 -27.44
CA LEU A 385 -10.66 13.55 -27.36
C LEU A 385 -12.05 13.61 -26.71
N PHE A 386 -12.19 14.42 -25.66
CA PHE A 386 -13.38 14.44 -24.82
C PHE A 386 -14.26 15.68 -25.00
N SER A 387 -13.95 16.58 -25.94
CA SER A 387 -14.82 17.75 -26.20
C SER A 387 -16.24 17.31 -26.56
N GLY A 388 -17.20 17.77 -25.76
CA GLY A 388 -18.61 17.47 -25.94
C GLY A 388 -19.07 16.10 -25.46
N THR A 389 -18.22 15.38 -24.73
CA THR A 389 -18.63 14.29 -23.84
C THR A 389 -18.93 14.85 -22.45
N ASN A 390 -19.49 14.01 -21.59
CA ASN A 390 -19.70 14.37 -20.18
C ASN A 390 -18.67 13.65 -19.29
N PHE A 391 -17.50 13.29 -19.84
CA PHE A 391 -16.42 12.70 -19.05
C PHE A 391 -16.00 13.69 -17.96
N HIS A 392 -15.88 13.17 -16.75
CA HIS A 392 -15.37 13.91 -15.60
C HIS A 392 -14.13 13.20 -15.10
N PHE A 393 -13.04 13.94 -14.97
CA PHE A 393 -11.80 13.46 -14.37
C PHE A 393 -11.51 14.24 -13.10
N GLY A 394 -11.09 13.53 -12.05
CA GLY A 394 -10.81 14.08 -10.73
C GLY A 394 -11.05 13.05 -9.63
N TYR A 395 -10.52 13.30 -8.43
CA TYR A 395 -10.57 12.37 -7.28
C TYR A 395 -12.00 11.88 -6.92
N ASP A 396 -13.02 12.62 -7.31
CA ASP A 396 -14.43 12.32 -7.11
C ASP A 396 -15.08 11.60 -8.31
N SER A 397 -14.27 11.00 -9.19
CA SER A 397 -14.69 10.29 -10.39
C SER A 397 -14.49 8.79 -10.27
N MET A 398 -15.33 8.04 -10.99
CA MET A 398 -15.19 6.60 -11.17
C MET A 398 -15.53 6.19 -12.60
N CYS A 399 -14.95 5.07 -13.04
CA CYS A 399 -15.27 4.42 -14.30
C CYS A 399 -16.61 3.69 -14.22
N LEU A 400 -17.45 3.86 -15.23
CA LEU A 400 -18.69 3.09 -15.42
C LEU A 400 -18.77 2.51 -16.82
N GLN A 401 -19.49 1.40 -16.92
CA GLN A 401 -19.89 0.85 -18.22
C GLN A 401 -20.98 1.72 -18.84
N GLY A 402 -20.85 1.96 -20.14
CA GLY A 402 -21.69 2.84 -20.92
C GLY A 402 -21.28 4.30 -20.83
N GLY A 403 -22.21 5.16 -21.22
CA GLY A 403 -21.99 6.59 -21.23
C GLY A 403 -23.16 7.35 -21.84
N PHE A 404 -23.32 8.61 -21.44
CA PHE A 404 -24.32 9.52 -21.96
C PHE A 404 -23.87 10.11 -23.31
N VAL A 405 -23.86 9.28 -24.36
CA VAL A 405 -23.38 9.66 -25.70
C VAL A 405 -24.35 10.59 -26.39
N SER A 406 -23.93 11.81 -26.72
CA SER A 406 -24.79 12.82 -27.37
C SER A 406 -25.33 12.36 -28.73
N LYS A 407 -26.61 12.62 -28.99
CA LYS A 407 -27.21 12.43 -30.34
C LYS A 407 -26.73 13.43 -31.37
N THR A 408 -26.32 14.63 -30.93
CA THR A 408 -26.00 15.76 -31.80
C THR A 408 -24.52 15.89 -32.17
N ARG A 409 -23.63 15.15 -31.49
CA ARG A 409 -22.18 15.21 -31.69
C ARG A 409 -21.64 13.83 -32.05
N ALA A 410 -20.68 13.78 -32.97
CA ALA A 410 -19.93 12.57 -33.25
C ALA A 410 -18.88 12.41 -32.16
N VAL A 411 -19.22 11.64 -31.14
CA VAL A 411 -18.32 11.28 -30.03
C VAL A 411 -17.87 9.84 -30.23
N TYR A 412 -16.59 9.56 -29.95
CA TYR A 412 -16.07 8.21 -29.90
C TYR A 412 -16.65 7.50 -28.67
N ASP A 413 -17.48 6.48 -28.90
CA ASP A 413 -18.04 5.65 -27.84
C ASP A 413 -17.13 4.43 -27.65
N ILE A 414 -16.32 4.45 -26.60
CA ILE A 414 -15.44 3.34 -26.21
C ILE A 414 -16.12 2.39 -25.23
N GLY A 415 -17.43 2.56 -24.97
CA GLY A 415 -18.23 1.68 -24.10
C GLY A 415 -18.07 1.92 -22.61
N TYR A 416 -17.18 2.81 -22.18
CA TYR A 416 -16.91 3.14 -20.77
C TYR A 416 -16.67 4.64 -20.61
N SER A 417 -16.99 5.18 -19.44
CA SER A 417 -16.87 6.61 -19.16
C SER A 417 -16.48 6.89 -17.70
N CYS A 418 -15.75 7.98 -17.47
CA CYS A 418 -15.49 8.51 -16.14
C CYS A 418 -16.57 9.51 -15.73
N TYR A 419 -17.19 9.32 -14.57
CA TYR A 419 -18.22 10.21 -14.04
C TYR A 419 -18.01 10.54 -12.57
N LYS A 420 -18.39 11.76 -12.20
CA LYS A 420 -18.47 12.19 -10.82
C LYS A 420 -19.43 11.30 -10.04
N TYR A 421 -19.06 10.91 -8.84
CA TYR A 421 -19.91 10.14 -7.95
C TYR A 421 -19.95 10.71 -6.53
N SER A 422 -20.92 10.26 -5.76
CA SER A 422 -20.98 10.48 -4.31
C SER A 422 -21.59 9.29 -3.60
N CYS A 423 -21.13 9.03 -2.38
CA CYS A 423 -21.69 8.05 -1.47
C CYS A 423 -22.24 8.77 -0.23
N ASP A 424 -23.45 8.39 0.19
CA ASP A 424 -24.03 8.91 1.44
C ASP A 424 -23.71 8.03 2.65
N GLU A 425 -24.16 8.45 3.84
CA GLU A 425 -23.95 7.74 5.11
C GLU A 425 -24.56 6.32 5.13
N ASN A 426 -25.51 6.03 4.23
CA ASN A 426 -26.13 4.71 4.08
C ASN A 426 -25.49 3.90 2.94
N TYR A 427 -24.34 4.35 2.42
CA TYR A 427 -23.61 3.74 1.31
C TYR A 427 -24.42 3.67 0.01
N ARG A 428 -25.30 4.66 -0.21
CA ARG A 428 -26.02 4.82 -1.48
C ARG A 428 -25.15 5.55 -2.49
N LEU A 429 -24.94 4.91 -3.63
CA LEU A 429 -24.13 5.45 -4.73
C LEU A 429 -24.98 6.32 -5.65
N THR A 430 -24.54 7.55 -5.87
CA THR A 430 -25.14 8.49 -6.82
C THR A 430 -24.11 8.90 -7.87
N ILE A 431 -24.49 8.84 -9.15
CA ILE A 431 -23.68 9.29 -10.27
C ILE A 431 -24.19 10.65 -10.73
N ILE A 432 -23.28 11.60 -10.96
CA ILE A 432 -23.60 12.99 -11.26
C ILE A 432 -23.10 13.33 -12.66
N VAL A 433 -24.01 13.65 -13.57
CA VAL A 433 -23.70 13.99 -14.97
C VAL A 433 -24.41 15.27 -15.36
N ASP A 434 -23.66 16.30 -15.79
CA ASP A 434 -24.18 17.64 -16.09
C ASP A 434 -25.04 18.25 -14.94
N GLY A 435 -24.74 17.89 -13.68
CA GLY A 435 -25.52 18.30 -12.50
C GLY A 435 -26.84 17.53 -12.29
N VAL A 436 -27.12 16.51 -13.11
CA VAL A 436 -28.24 15.57 -12.91
C VAL A 436 -27.74 14.37 -12.12
N GLU A 437 -28.49 14.00 -11.08
CA GLU A 437 -28.20 12.85 -10.21
C GLU A 437 -28.92 11.59 -10.71
N TYR A 438 -28.18 10.49 -10.79
CA TYR A 438 -28.67 9.16 -11.15
C TYR A 438 -28.39 8.20 -9.99
N ASP A 439 -29.45 7.57 -9.47
CA ASP A 439 -29.35 6.60 -8.39
C ASP A 439 -28.75 5.29 -8.90
N CYS A 440 -27.59 4.93 -8.36
CA CYS A 440 -26.88 3.69 -8.62
C CYS A 440 -26.75 2.81 -7.37
N SER A 441 -27.68 2.95 -6.41
CA SER A 441 -27.70 2.14 -5.19
C SER A 441 -28.09 0.68 -5.44
N VAL A 442 -28.70 0.38 -6.59
CA VAL A 442 -29.06 -0.98 -7.01
C VAL A 442 -28.01 -1.48 -8.01
N GLY A 443 -27.32 -2.56 -7.63
CA GLY A 443 -26.23 -3.11 -8.43
C GLY A 443 -26.68 -3.56 -9.83
N GLY A 444 -25.89 -3.24 -10.85
CA GLY A 444 -26.16 -3.60 -12.25
C GLY A 444 -27.37 -2.91 -12.89
N SER A 445 -27.99 -1.94 -12.19
CA SER A 445 -29.14 -1.21 -12.72
C SER A 445 -28.75 -0.25 -13.84
N SER A 446 -29.72 0.13 -14.67
CA SER A 446 -29.55 1.15 -15.72
C SER A 446 -30.55 2.29 -15.47
N PRO A 447 -30.12 3.40 -14.86
CA PRO A 447 -30.98 4.54 -14.58
C PRO A 447 -31.64 5.10 -15.84
N SER A 448 -32.87 5.59 -15.72
CA SER A 448 -33.56 6.25 -16.83
C SER A 448 -32.84 7.55 -17.20
N TYR A 449 -32.74 7.82 -18.50
CA TYR A 449 -32.06 9.01 -19.04
C TYR A 449 -32.87 9.66 -20.16
N ASP A 450 -32.54 10.91 -20.50
CA ASP A 450 -33.20 11.62 -21.60
C ASP A 450 -32.77 11.03 -22.95
N THR A 451 -33.61 10.12 -23.47
CA THR A 451 -33.42 9.49 -24.77
C THR A 451 -33.53 10.47 -25.95
N ASN A 452 -34.00 11.70 -25.76
CA ASN A 452 -33.93 12.74 -26.80
C ASN A 452 -32.53 13.36 -26.88
N LYS A 453 -31.81 13.44 -25.75
CA LYS A 453 -30.46 14.01 -25.66
C LYS A 453 -29.37 12.97 -25.94
N TYR A 454 -29.53 11.75 -25.42
CA TYR A 454 -28.48 10.73 -25.44
C TYR A 454 -28.89 9.48 -26.22
N LYS A 455 -27.89 8.83 -26.84
CA LYS A 455 -28.03 7.56 -27.59
C LYS A 455 -28.04 6.34 -26.66
N SER A 456 -27.33 6.45 -25.55
CA SER A 456 -27.08 5.42 -24.55
C SER A 456 -27.01 6.05 -23.16
N GLY A 457 -27.08 5.20 -22.14
CA GLY A 457 -26.89 5.57 -20.74
C GLY A 457 -25.79 4.72 -20.11
N ILE A 458 -25.81 4.66 -18.78
CA ILE A 458 -24.83 3.93 -17.98
C ILE A 458 -25.41 2.65 -17.37
N ILE A 459 -24.52 1.75 -16.98
CA ILE A 459 -24.82 0.61 -16.11
C ILE A 459 -24.12 0.87 -14.78
N CYS A 460 -24.88 0.85 -13.69
CA CYS A 460 -24.35 1.01 -12.35
C CYS A 460 -23.47 -0.19 -11.96
N PRO A 461 -22.45 0.00 -11.11
CA PRO A 461 -21.60 -1.10 -10.65
C PRO A 461 -22.41 -2.23 -10.02
N ASP A 462 -21.92 -3.46 -10.05
CA ASP A 462 -22.64 -4.60 -9.47
C ASP A 462 -22.70 -4.56 -7.93
N ASN A 463 -21.72 -3.94 -7.29
CA ASN A 463 -21.51 -3.90 -5.84
C ASN A 463 -21.41 -2.47 -5.28
N PRO A 464 -22.41 -1.60 -5.51
CA PRO A 464 -22.32 -0.17 -5.17
C PRO A 464 -22.12 0.08 -3.68
N LYS A 465 -22.69 -0.77 -2.82
CA LYS A 465 -22.51 -0.69 -1.37
C LYS A 465 -21.06 -0.92 -0.97
N ASP A 466 -20.42 -1.96 -1.51
CA ASP A 466 -19.03 -2.29 -1.17
C ASP A 466 -18.09 -1.18 -1.64
N LEU A 467 -18.30 -0.65 -2.86
CA LEU A 467 -17.55 0.49 -3.38
C LEU A 467 -17.69 1.74 -2.50
N CYS A 468 -18.91 2.05 -2.03
CA CYS A 468 -19.14 3.15 -1.12
C CYS A 468 -18.58 2.92 0.30
N GLN A 469 -18.42 1.65 0.71
CA GLN A 469 -17.78 1.30 1.98
C GLN A 469 -16.25 1.32 1.89
N SER A 470 -15.69 1.08 0.71
CA SER A 470 -14.26 1.02 0.45
C SER A 470 -13.70 2.31 -0.15
N VAL A 471 -14.40 3.44 -0.03
CA VAL A 471 -13.92 4.74 -0.55
C VAL A 471 -12.60 5.08 0.13
N SER A 472 -11.52 4.83 -0.61
CA SER A 472 -10.16 5.02 -0.14
C SER A 472 -9.51 6.25 -0.78
N GLU A 473 -10.20 6.90 -1.72
CA GLU A 473 -9.67 8.05 -2.46
C GLU A 473 -9.73 9.35 -1.65
N CYS A 474 -8.66 10.14 -1.72
CA CYS A 474 -8.56 11.39 -1.00
C CYS A 474 -8.83 12.61 -1.87
N PRO A 475 -9.43 13.68 -1.31
CA PRO A 475 -9.58 14.95 -2.02
C PRO A 475 -8.25 15.49 -2.57
N ASN A 476 -8.21 15.67 -3.89
CA ASN A 476 -7.04 16.11 -4.67
C ASN A 476 -5.75 15.37 -4.31
N GLN A 477 -5.82 14.08 -3.95
CA GLN A 477 -4.66 13.27 -3.54
C GLN A 477 -3.74 14.04 -2.56
N CYS A 478 -4.36 14.75 -1.61
CA CYS A 478 -3.68 15.52 -0.57
C CYS A 478 -2.78 16.67 -1.07
N ASN A 479 -3.05 17.21 -2.26
CA ASN A 479 -2.40 18.38 -2.87
C ASN A 479 -0.85 18.32 -2.82
N LYS A 480 -0.26 17.13 -3.03
CA LYS A 480 1.19 16.88 -2.94
C LYS A 480 1.84 17.22 -1.59
N LYS A 481 1.04 17.33 -0.54
CA LYS A 481 1.45 17.79 0.81
C LYS A 481 1.13 16.75 1.89
N GLY A 482 0.89 15.52 1.49
CA GLY A 482 0.52 14.44 2.38
C GLY A 482 0.40 13.12 1.62
N TYR A 483 -0.07 12.10 2.31
CA TYR A 483 -0.44 10.83 1.73
C TYR A 483 -1.91 10.53 2.03
N CYS A 484 -2.54 9.78 1.14
CA CYS A 484 -3.86 9.22 1.36
C CYS A 484 -3.77 7.87 2.06
N LEU A 485 -4.65 7.64 3.04
CA LEU A 485 -4.85 6.33 3.65
C LEU A 485 -6.28 6.25 4.18
N GLY A 486 -7.05 5.24 3.74
CA GLY A 486 -8.44 5.04 4.15
C GLY A 486 -9.36 6.22 3.84
N GLY A 487 -9.13 6.92 2.71
CA GLY A 487 -9.89 8.11 2.32
C GLY A 487 -9.59 9.37 3.15
N LEU A 488 -8.55 9.35 3.98
CA LEU A 488 -8.12 10.48 4.80
C LEU A 488 -6.71 10.95 4.42
N CYS A 489 -6.58 12.26 4.17
CA CYS A 489 -5.28 12.88 4.02
C CYS A 489 -4.56 13.03 5.36
N THR A 490 -3.33 12.52 5.43
CA THR A 490 -2.37 12.88 6.47
C THR A 490 -1.29 13.77 5.87
N CYS A 491 -1.26 15.03 6.33
CA CYS A 491 -0.41 16.09 5.81
C CYS A 491 0.98 16.15 6.46
N ILE A 492 2.01 16.53 5.70
CA ILE A 492 3.34 16.81 6.24
C ILE A 492 3.35 18.08 7.10
N ALA A 493 4.43 18.27 7.88
CA ALA A 493 4.60 19.46 8.72
C ALA A 493 4.43 20.75 7.90
N GLY A 494 3.70 21.73 8.44
CA GLY A 494 3.36 22.96 7.73
C GLY A 494 1.96 22.96 7.12
N TYR A 495 1.28 21.82 6.98
CA TYR A 495 -0.01 21.71 6.29
C TYR A 495 -1.07 20.93 7.07
N ALA A 496 -2.34 21.30 6.91
CA ALA A 496 -3.51 20.65 7.50
C ALA A 496 -4.73 20.83 6.57
N GLY A 497 -5.92 20.41 7.01
CA GLY A 497 -7.14 20.43 6.20
C GLY A 497 -7.45 19.09 5.57
N ARG A 498 -8.63 18.99 4.94
CA ARG A 498 -9.16 17.72 4.40
C ARG A 498 -8.32 17.20 3.24
N ALA A 499 -7.68 18.11 2.50
CA ALA A 499 -6.84 17.85 1.35
C ALA A 499 -5.41 18.37 1.56
N CYS A 500 -5.00 18.73 2.78
CA CYS A 500 -3.74 19.44 3.06
C CYS A 500 -3.64 20.84 2.43
N GLU A 501 -4.78 21.51 2.27
CA GLU A 501 -4.91 22.81 1.62
C GLU A 501 -4.60 24.01 2.55
N LYS A 502 -4.60 23.80 3.87
CA LYS A 502 -4.40 24.84 4.88
C LYS A 502 -2.98 24.82 5.43
N THR A 503 -2.49 25.97 5.89
CA THR A 503 -1.21 26.07 6.62
C THR A 503 -1.39 25.70 8.09
N CYS A 504 -0.42 25.00 8.68
CA CYS A 504 -0.40 24.67 10.10
C CYS A 504 1.02 24.69 10.68
N ASN A 505 1.27 25.58 11.64
CA ASN A 505 2.59 25.75 12.26
C ASN A 505 2.72 25.09 13.64
N THR A 506 1.69 24.37 14.08
CA THR A 506 1.59 23.73 15.40
C THR A 506 1.38 22.22 15.24
N TYR A 507 0.63 21.58 16.13
CA TYR A 507 0.28 20.16 16.01
C TYR A 507 -0.94 19.94 15.13
N ARG A 508 -0.98 18.82 14.42
CA ARG A 508 -2.19 18.36 13.71
C ARG A 508 -2.91 17.29 14.52
N ASN A 509 -4.23 17.44 14.65
CA ASN A 509 -5.12 16.41 15.17
C ASN A 509 -6.18 16.10 14.10
N GLY A 510 -5.96 15.03 13.35
CA GLY A 510 -6.71 14.78 12.12
C GLY A 510 -6.51 15.93 11.13
N ILE A 511 -7.61 16.54 10.69
CA ILE A 511 -7.59 17.65 9.72
C ILE A 511 -7.39 19.04 10.36
N GLU A 512 -7.43 19.12 11.70
CA GLU A 512 -7.40 20.38 12.44
C GLU A 512 -5.97 20.72 12.91
N CYS A 513 -5.68 22.02 12.93
CA CYS A 513 -4.44 22.57 13.48
C CYS A 513 -4.70 23.03 14.92
N VAL A 514 -3.96 22.47 15.88
CA VAL A 514 -4.17 22.68 17.32
C VAL A 514 -2.86 23.10 18.02
N GLU A 515 -2.98 23.95 19.03
CA GLU A 515 -1.84 24.39 19.86
C GLU A 515 -1.41 23.30 20.84
N THR A 516 -2.38 22.56 21.38
CA THR A 516 -2.17 21.47 22.34
C THR A 516 -3.00 20.26 21.95
N CYS A 517 -2.43 19.06 22.09
CA CYS A 517 -3.14 17.84 21.77
C CYS A 517 -4.33 17.58 22.70
N PRO A 518 -5.49 17.17 22.15
CA PRO A 518 -6.69 16.90 22.94
C PRO A 518 -6.52 15.67 23.84
N THR A 519 -7.47 15.48 24.76
CA THR A 519 -7.51 14.32 25.66
C THR A 519 -7.41 13.00 24.91
N ASN A 520 -6.68 12.03 25.48
CA ASN A 520 -6.36 10.72 24.88
C ASN A 520 -5.51 10.77 23.60
N THR A 521 -4.85 11.89 23.33
CA THR A 521 -3.82 11.99 22.29
C THR A 521 -2.55 12.63 22.86
N PHE A 522 -1.42 12.32 22.26
CA PHE A 522 -0.09 12.68 22.76
C PHE A 522 0.69 13.43 21.68
N ALA A 523 1.29 14.55 22.05
CA ALA A 523 2.10 15.33 21.14
C ALA A 523 3.34 14.53 20.69
N ASP A 524 3.54 14.46 19.39
CA ASP A 524 4.75 13.92 18.78
C ASP A 524 5.50 15.05 18.08
N ASP A 525 6.65 15.44 18.62
CA ASP A 525 7.41 16.58 18.12
C ASP A 525 8.11 16.32 16.79
N PHE A 526 8.35 15.06 16.44
CA PHE A 526 9.00 14.68 15.19
C PHE A 526 8.05 14.86 14.01
N THR A 527 6.88 14.22 14.07
CA THR A 527 5.86 14.34 13.03
C THR A 527 5.03 15.61 13.17
N LYS A 528 5.08 16.28 14.33
CA LYS A 528 4.23 17.41 14.73
C LYS A 528 2.73 17.06 14.67
N TYR A 529 2.39 15.83 15.08
CA TYR A 529 1.01 15.33 15.19
C TYR A 529 0.62 15.03 16.63
N CYS A 530 -0.69 15.00 16.87
CA CYS A 530 -1.29 14.37 18.03
C CYS A 530 -1.52 12.89 17.72
N ILE A 531 -0.73 12.02 18.34
CA ILE A 531 -0.80 10.56 18.14
C ILE A 531 -1.79 9.98 19.14
N GLY A 532 -2.71 9.14 18.66
CA GLY A 532 -3.69 8.46 19.51
C GLY A 532 -3.14 7.24 20.22
N CYS A 533 -4.04 6.38 20.66
CA CYS A 533 -3.72 5.09 21.27
C CYS A 533 -3.02 4.11 20.30
N PRO A 534 -2.42 3.02 20.81
CA PRO A 534 -2.00 1.89 19.98
C PRO A 534 -3.13 1.35 19.10
N ALA A 535 -2.79 0.60 18.04
CA ALA A 535 -3.80 -0.07 17.21
C ALA A 535 -4.72 -0.99 18.02
N ASN A 536 -5.99 -1.06 17.63
CA ASN A 536 -7.05 -1.87 18.26
C ASN A 536 -7.31 -1.56 19.74
N CYS A 537 -6.91 -0.36 20.19
CA CYS A 537 -7.05 0.11 21.57
C CYS A 537 -8.15 1.16 21.68
N ASP A 538 -9.12 0.89 22.57
CA ASP A 538 -10.24 1.79 22.86
C ASP A 538 -9.82 2.91 23.82
N THR A 539 -9.09 2.57 24.89
CA THR A 539 -8.51 3.57 25.81
C THR A 539 -7.07 3.27 26.15
N CYS A 540 -6.24 4.31 26.27
CA CYS A 540 -4.82 4.20 26.57
C CYS A 540 -4.36 5.28 27.56
N SER A 541 -3.27 4.99 28.27
CA SER A 541 -2.61 5.94 29.17
C SER A 541 -1.41 6.64 28.53
N ALA A 542 -0.87 6.05 27.46
CA ALA A 542 0.21 6.58 26.63
C ALA A 542 0.05 6.04 25.20
N LYS A 543 0.77 6.63 24.23
CA LYS A 543 0.76 6.18 22.82
C LYS A 543 1.23 4.73 22.64
N ASP A 544 1.91 4.16 23.63
CA ASP A 544 2.42 2.79 23.66
C ASP A 544 1.85 1.92 24.79
N VAL A 545 0.85 2.41 25.53
CA VAL A 545 0.24 1.67 26.66
C VAL A 545 -1.28 1.70 26.57
N CYS A 546 -1.83 0.63 26.02
CA CYS A 546 -3.26 0.38 26.02
C CYS A 546 -3.76 -0.06 27.41
N THR A 547 -4.93 0.45 27.81
CA THR A 547 -5.61 0.11 29.06
C THR A 547 -6.91 -0.66 28.82
N LEU A 548 -7.56 -0.47 27.66
CA LEU A 548 -8.73 -1.23 27.23
C LEU A 548 -8.69 -1.47 25.73
N CYS A 549 -8.83 -2.72 25.31
CA CYS A 549 -8.89 -3.09 23.89
C CYS A 549 -10.29 -2.94 23.31
N GLU A 550 -10.34 -2.71 22.00
CA GLU A 550 -11.57 -2.80 21.22
C GLU A 550 -12.15 -4.23 21.26
N ASP A 551 -13.44 -4.36 20.96
CA ASP A 551 -14.13 -5.66 20.95
C ASP A 551 -13.44 -6.64 20.00
N SER A 552 -13.31 -7.91 20.41
CA SER A 552 -12.57 -8.99 19.71
C SER A 552 -11.05 -8.98 19.86
N TYR A 553 -10.50 -8.10 20.70
CA TYR A 553 -9.08 -8.07 21.03
C TYR A 553 -8.83 -8.30 22.52
N GLN A 554 -7.66 -8.83 22.86
CA GLN A 554 -7.21 -9.01 24.23
C GLN A 554 -5.94 -8.20 24.52
N LEU A 555 -5.87 -7.65 25.72
CA LEU A 555 -4.72 -6.86 26.18
C LEU A 555 -3.55 -7.79 26.51
N VAL A 556 -2.46 -7.66 25.76
CA VAL A 556 -1.26 -8.48 25.86
C VAL A 556 -0.04 -7.57 25.80
N GLY A 557 0.63 -7.38 26.95
CA GLY A 557 1.85 -6.58 27.05
C GLY A 557 1.68 -5.10 26.69
N GLY A 558 0.52 -4.50 27.02
CA GLY A 558 0.21 -3.10 26.71
C GLY A 558 -0.34 -2.84 25.30
N PHE A 559 -0.56 -3.90 24.51
CA PHE A 559 -1.11 -3.82 23.16
C PHE A 559 -2.28 -4.77 22.99
N CYS A 560 -3.12 -4.50 22.00
CA CYS A 560 -4.31 -5.29 21.71
C CYS A 560 -4.00 -6.29 20.60
N GLN A 561 -4.07 -7.59 20.96
CA GLN A 561 -3.89 -8.69 20.02
C GLN A 561 -5.24 -9.31 19.68
N PRO A 562 -5.45 -9.77 18.43
CA PRO A 562 -6.67 -10.47 18.06
C PRO A 562 -6.92 -11.66 19.00
N LEU A 563 -8.18 -11.88 19.36
CA LEU A 563 -8.57 -13.11 20.05
C LEU A 563 -8.31 -14.32 19.14
N PRO A 564 -7.83 -15.46 19.67
CA PRO A 564 -7.73 -16.69 18.89
C PRO A 564 -9.09 -17.05 18.30
N THR A 565 -9.15 -17.49 17.03
CA THR A 565 -10.39 -17.86 16.32
C THR A 565 -11.33 -18.79 17.10
N TYR A 566 -10.78 -19.65 17.98
CA TYR A 566 -11.55 -20.54 18.85
C TYR A 566 -12.39 -19.83 19.92
N SER A 567 -12.06 -18.58 20.28
CA SER A 567 -12.75 -17.83 21.33
C SER A 567 -14.01 -17.11 20.81
N LEU A 568 -14.03 -16.69 19.54
CA LEU A 568 -15.20 -16.05 18.91
C LEU A 568 -16.40 -16.98 18.75
N ILE A 569 -16.15 -18.27 18.51
CA ILE A 569 -17.20 -19.31 18.45
C ILE A 569 -17.87 -19.49 19.83
N LEU A 570 -17.11 -19.38 20.92
CA LEU A 570 -17.63 -19.49 22.28
C LEU A 570 -18.47 -18.27 22.67
N VAL A 571 -18.03 -17.05 22.32
CA VAL A 571 -18.78 -15.81 22.64
C VAL A 571 -20.08 -15.73 21.85
N THR A 572 -20.07 -16.04 20.55
CA THR A 572 -21.31 -16.08 19.74
C THR A 572 -22.26 -17.19 20.19
N SER A 573 -21.74 -18.35 20.59
CA SER A 573 -22.56 -19.45 21.14
C SER A 573 -23.17 -19.09 22.49
N ILE A 574 -22.44 -18.38 23.35
CA ILE A 574 -22.95 -17.93 24.66
C ILE A 574 -24.00 -16.83 24.50
N ILE A 575 -23.79 -15.86 23.59
CA ILE A 575 -24.77 -14.81 23.30
C ILE A 575 -26.04 -15.41 22.67
N ALA A 576 -25.89 -16.36 21.75
CA ALA A 576 -27.04 -17.09 21.18
C ALA A 576 -27.79 -17.92 22.24
N LEU A 577 -27.08 -18.50 23.22
CA LEU A 577 -27.69 -19.21 24.34
C LEU A 577 -28.42 -18.26 25.30
N PHE A 578 -27.86 -17.07 25.57
CA PHE A 578 -28.48 -16.05 26.42
C PHE A 578 -29.68 -15.35 25.76
N LEU A 579 -29.73 -15.27 24.43
CA LEU A 579 -30.91 -14.78 23.70
C LEU A 579 -31.97 -15.87 23.50
N ALA A 580 -31.62 -17.14 23.72
CA ALA A 580 -32.53 -18.29 23.63
C ALA A 580 -33.11 -18.74 24.99
N ILE A 581 -32.60 -18.21 26.11
CA ILE A 581 -33.15 -18.35 27.47
C ILE A 581 -33.97 -17.11 27.79
#